data_AF-A0A934YCB8-F1
#
_entry.id   AF-A0A934YCB8-F1
#
_cell.length_a   1.000
_cell.length_b   1.000
_cell.length_c   1.000
_cell.angle_alpha   90.00
_cell.angle_beta   90.00
_cell.angle_gamma   90.00
#
_symmetry.space_group_name_H-M   'P 1'
#
loop_
_entity.id
_entity.type
_entity.pdbx_description
1 polymer ?
#
loop_
_entity_poly.entity_id
_entity_poly.type
_entity_poly.pdbx_seq_one_letter_code
_entity_poly.pdbx_strand_id
1 'polypeptide(L)'
;MKNTQQLKTSFLFLFIFIYSFQLISAQNPTLFTVKGHVSGYGNIGVPHDVRVYVNGILNDAVITGNGNFSIITSDSNIKVELKQGTDCLNGVNVGDIIRMQNHIIGKTQLDEPNKLLAGDVNHDLKLSILDIIMIRSLILGKNDIFVNNRSWSFVDADFPINTLNWNQVNHFIQVNTSDPKVIEFKAIKLGDVDLNAHAD
;
A
#
# COMPACT_ATOMS: atom_id res chain seq x y z
N MET A 1 18.75 -87.70 -27.57
CA MET A 1 20.16 -87.48 -27.20
C MET A 1 20.33 -86.00 -26.89
N LYS A 2 20.99 -85.70 -25.76
CA LYS A 2 21.17 -84.37 -25.15
C LYS A 2 21.93 -83.39 -26.05
N ASN A 3 21.56 -82.11 -25.99
CA ASN A 3 22.48 -80.97 -25.84
C ASN A 3 21.65 -79.73 -25.51
N THR A 4 21.56 -79.29 -24.25
CA THR A 4 22.58 -78.54 -23.49
C THR A 4 23.10 -77.34 -24.29
N GLN A 5 22.47 -76.18 -24.10
CA GLN A 5 23.08 -74.84 -23.92
C GLN A 5 21.97 -73.80 -23.78
N GLN A 6 21.30 -73.81 -22.62
CA GLN A 6 20.93 -72.57 -21.96
C GLN A 6 22.23 -71.80 -21.63
N LEU A 7 22.14 -70.46 -21.64
CA LEU A 7 23.18 -69.46 -21.38
C LEU A 7 24.14 -69.15 -22.54
N LYS A 8 23.76 -68.14 -23.34
CA LYS A 8 24.61 -66.99 -23.68
C LYS A 8 23.84 -65.99 -24.55
N THR A 9 23.10 -65.09 -23.90
CA THR A 9 22.83 -63.72 -24.39
C THR A 9 22.33 -62.90 -23.20
N SER A 10 23.29 -62.50 -22.37
CA SER A 10 23.12 -61.45 -21.37
C SER A 10 23.47 -60.10 -22.03
N PHE A 11 22.81 -59.05 -21.54
CA PHE A 11 23.00 -57.60 -21.76
C PHE A 11 22.08 -56.87 -22.76
N LEU A 12 21.48 -55.77 -22.26
CA LEU A 12 20.71 -54.71 -22.92
C LEU A 12 19.31 -55.17 -23.41
N PHE A 13 18.18 -54.81 -22.80
CA PHE A 13 17.70 -53.45 -22.55
C PHE A 13 16.65 -53.50 -21.42
N LEU A 14 17.07 -53.25 -20.19
CA LEU A 14 16.20 -52.81 -19.10
C LEU A 14 16.60 -51.37 -18.79
N PHE A 15 16.37 -50.39 -19.68
CA PHE A 15 16.61 -48.96 -19.38
C PHE A 15 16.09 -48.04 -20.50
N ILE A 16 14.80 -48.10 -20.89
CA ILE A 16 14.14 -46.92 -21.48
C ILE A 16 12.68 -46.89 -21.00
N PHE A 17 12.51 -46.67 -19.70
CA PHE A 17 11.29 -46.06 -19.15
C PHE A 17 11.72 -44.87 -18.29
N ILE A 18 12.53 -44.00 -18.88
CA ILE A 18 13.08 -42.82 -18.21
C ILE A 18 12.94 -41.64 -19.18
N TYR A 19 12.00 -40.76 -18.81
CA TYR A 19 11.95 -39.35 -19.16
C TYR A 19 11.66 -38.99 -20.63
N SER A 20 10.40 -39.13 -21.03
CA SER A 20 9.76 -38.06 -21.81
C SER A 20 8.85 -37.24 -20.90
N PHE A 21 9.35 -36.86 -19.72
CA PHE A 21 8.90 -35.60 -19.13
C PHE A 21 9.64 -34.56 -19.94
N GLN A 22 8.99 -34.02 -20.98
CA GLN A 22 9.53 -32.85 -21.65
C GLN A 22 9.85 -31.84 -20.55
N LEU A 23 11.13 -31.49 -20.43
CA LEU A 23 11.55 -30.29 -19.72
C LEU A 23 10.81 -29.14 -20.39
N ILE A 24 9.65 -28.79 -19.83
CA ILE A 24 9.28 -27.39 -19.81
C ILE A 24 10.46 -26.77 -19.06
N SER A 25 11.31 -26.06 -19.79
CA SER A 25 12.22 -25.11 -19.15
C SER A 25 11.31 -24.18 -18.37
N ALA A 26 11.15 -24.44 -17.07
CA ALA A 26 10.68 -23.42 -16.16
C ALA A 26 11.80 -22.38 -16.22
N GLN A 27 11.68 -21.42 -17.14
CA GLN A 27 12.48 -20.22 -17.03
C GLN A 27 12.19 -19.70 -15.64
N ASN A 28 13.21 -19.66 -14.78
CA ASN A 28 13.08 -19.01 -13.50
C ASN A 28 12.53 -17.61 -13.78
N PRO A 29 11.39 -17.24 -13.21
CA PRO A 29 10.80 -15.95 -13.50
C PRO A 29 11.84 -14.89 -13.20
N THR A 30 12.08 -13.98 -14.14
CA THR A 30 12.91 -12.81 -13.88
C THR A 30 12.26 -12.05 -12.73
N LEU A 31 12.99 -11.92 -11.62
CA LEU A 31 12.53 -11.17 -10.46
C LEU A 31 13.08 -9.75 -10.54
N PHE A 32 12.20 -8.79 -10.31
CA PHE A 32 12.49 -7.38 -10.18
C PHE A 32 12.37 -6.96 -8.72
N THR A 33 13.23 -6.02 -8.32
CA THR A 33 13.14 -5.38 -7.01
C THR A 33 12.68 -3.94 -7.19
N VAL A 34 11.50 -3.62 -6.67
CA VAL A 34 11.00 -2.25 -6.57
C VAL A 34 11.29 -1.74 -5.17
N LYS A 35 12.00 -0.62 -5.08
CA LYS A 35 12.26 0.07 -3.81
C LYS A 35 11.24 1.17 -3.62
N GLY A 36 10.81 1.38 -2.39
CA GLY A 36 10.00 2.53 -2.04
C GLY A 36 10.33 3.08 -0.68
N HIS A 37 9.81 4.27 -0.42
CA HIS A 37 9.94 4.98 0.83
C HIS A 37 8.62 5.65 1.19
N VAL A 38 8.35 5.73 2.49
CA VAL A 38 7.17 6.36 3.07
C VAL A 38 7.64 7.45 4.02
N SER A 39 7.09 8.64 3.86
CA SER A 39 7.29 9.75 4.80
C SER A 39 5.96 10.25 5.32
N GLY A 40 5.86 10.54 6.62
CA GLY A 40 4.75 11.33 7.15
C GLY A 40 4.82 12.75 6.61
N TYR A 41 3.65 13.38 6.40
CA TYR A 41 3.61 14.80 6.13
C TYR A 41 4.17 15.59 7.32
N GLY A 42 5.07 16.54 7.07
CA GLY A 42 5.70 17.32 8.15
C GLY A 42 6.68 16.50 9.00
N ASN A 43 6.60 16.64 10.32
CA ASN A 43 7.49 15.97 11.29
C ASN A 43 6.87 14.70 11.90
N ILE A 44 5.83 14.17 11.27
CA ILE A 44 4.97 13.12 11.83
C ILE A 44 5.63 11.73 11.80
N GLY A 45 6.84 11.58 11.25
CA GLY A 45 7.52 10.27 11.18
C GLY A 45 6.75 9.27 10.30
N VAL A 46 7.05 7.98 10.40
CA VAL A 46 6.42 6.94 9.59
C VAL A 46 5.40 6.18 10.43
N PRO A 47 4.15 6.02 9.98
CA PRO A 47 3.19 5.19 10.70
C PRO A 47 3.69 3.75 10.82
N HIS A 48 3.42 3.12 11.95
CA HIS A 48 3.63 1.69 12.19
C HIS A 48 2.47 0.87 11.59
N ASP A 49 2.70 -0.42 11.39
CA ASP A 49 1.72 -1.39 10.84
C ASP A 49 1.19 -1.06 9.44
N VAL A 50 1.96 -0.30 8.65
CA VAL A 50 1.62 -0.02 7.25
C VAL A 50 1.79 -1.28 6.41
N ARG A 51 0.73 -1.67 5.72
CA ARG A 51 0.68 -2.84 4.85
C ARG A 51 0.82 -2.42 3.39
N VAL A 52 1.66 -3.15 2.67
CA VAL A 52 1.89 -2.97 1.23
C VAL A 52 0.94 -3.87 0.44
N TYR A 53 0.27 -3.31 -0.55
CA TYR A 53 -0.56 -4.04 -1.50
C TYR A 53 0.02 -3.89 -2.90
N VAL A 54 0.13 -4.99 -3.63
CA VAL A 54 0.62 -5.05 -5.01
C VAL A 54 -0.49 -5.63 -5.87
N ASN A 55 -0.95 -4.88 -6.87
CA ASN A 55 -2.09 -5.23 -7.72
C ASN A 55 -3.36 -5.60 -6.91
N GLY A 56 -3.55 -4.94 -5.77
CA GLY A 56 -4.68 -5.17 -4.86
C GLY A 56 -4.51 -6.35 -3.89
N ILE A 57 -3.40 -7.08 -3.96
CA ILE A 57 -3.11 -8.23 -3.10
C ILE A 57 -2.13 -7.80 -2.00
N LEU A 58 -2.39 -8.23 -0.76
CA LEU A 58 -1.47 -8.00 0.36
C LEU A 58 -0.10 -8.63 0.04
N ASN A 59 0.96 -7.84 0.16
CA ASN A 59 2.33 -8.26 -0.05
C ASN A 59 3.07 -8.35 1.28
N ASP A 60 4.07 -9.24 1.36
CA ASP A 60 4.86 -9.47 2.57
C ASP A 60 5.95 -8.41 2.82
N ALA A 61 6.05 -7.38 1.96
CA ALA A 61 6.97 -6.28 2.15
C ALA A 61 6.72 -5.57 3.49
N VAL A 62 7.80 -5.37 4.23
CA VAL A 62 7.81 -4.68 5.52
C VAL A 62 8.38 -3.28 5.32
N ILE A 63 7.72 -2.28 5.89
CA ILE A 63 8.23 -0.92 5.99
C ILE A 63 9.09 -0.81 7.25
N THR A 64 10.35 -0.41 7.07
CA THR A 64 11.29 -0.20 8.18
C THR A 64 10.94 1.08 8.95
N GLY A 65 11.46 1.22 10.17
CA GLY A 65 11.20 2.43 10.99
C GLY A 65 11.70 3.75 10.37
N ASN A 66 12.54 3.70 9.33
CA ASN A 66 12.94 4.86 8.53
C ASN A 66 12.17 4.96 7.20
N GLY A 67 11.04 4.27 7.05
CA GLY A 67 10.12 4.41 5.92
C GLY A 67 10.43 3.58 4.68
N ASN A 68 11.58 2.90 4.63
CA ASN A 68 11.98 2.16 3.44
C ASN A 68 11.29 0.80 3.34
N PHE A 69 10.97 0.36 2.12
CA PHE A 69 10.50 -0.98 1.83
C PHE A 69 10.97 -1.46 0.46
N SER A 70 10.88 -2.77 0.24
CA SER A 70 11.20 -3.38 -1.06
C SER A 70 10.18 -4.46 -1.40
N ILE A 71 9.74 -4.45 -2.66
CA ILE A 71 8.85 -5.46 -3.23
C ILE A 71 9.68 -6.29 -4.22
N ILE A 72 9.58 -7.61 -4.09
CA ILE A 72 10.10 -8.55 -5.08
C ILE A 72 8.91 -9.06 -5.90
N THR A 73 8.97 -8.93 -7.22
CA THR A 73 7.89 -9.35 -8.12
C THR A 73 8.45 -9.88 -9.44
N SER A 74 7.71 -10.77 -10.10
CA SER A 74 7.98 -11.17 -11.50
C SER A 74 7.21 -10.32 -12.52
N ASP A 75 6.27 -9.49 -12.06
CA ASP A 75 5.41 -8.71 -12.94
C ASP A 75 6.18 -7.50 -13.51
N SER A 76 6.00 -7.24 -14.81
CA SER A 76 6.63 -6.09 -15.48
C SER A 76 5.97 -4.76 -15.13
N ASN A 77 4.71 -4.79 -14.72
CA ASN A 77 3.93 -3.62 -14.33
C ASN A 77 3.15 -3.95 -13.06
N ILE A 78 3.34 -3.13 -12.02
CA ILE A 78 2.62 -3.28 -10.76
C ILE A 78 1.96 -1.98 -10.33
N LYS A 79 0.84 -2.10 -9.64
CA LYS A 79 0.20 -1.02 -8.88
C LYS A 79 0.49 -1.23 -7.40
N VAL A 80 1.14 -0.27 -6.76
CA VAL A 80 1.46 -0.30 -5.32
C VAL A 80 0.50 0.60 -4.57
N GLU A 81 -0.12 0.08 -3.51
CA GLU A 81 -0.99 0.79 -2.58
C GLU A 81 -0.52 0.53 -1.15
N LEU A 82 -0.66 1.50 -0.25
CA LEU A 82 -0.37 1.35 1.16
C LEU A 82 -1.65 1.54 1.99
N LYS A 83 -1.81 0.74 3.05
CA LYS A 83 -2.95 0.86 3.98
C LYS A 83 -2.50 0.65 5.41
N GLN A 84 -3.07 1.42 6.32
CA GLN A 84 -2.88 1.33 7.76
C GLN A 84 -4.25 1.67 8.38
N GLY A 85 -4.71 0.86 9.34
CA GLY A 85 -6.04 1.01 9.96
C GLY A 85 -6.05 0.97 11.48
N THR A 86 -4.91 1.23 12.13
CA THR A 86 -4.79 1.31 13.59
C THR A 86 -4.59 2.76 14.03
N ASP A 87 -4.86 3.01 15.31
CA ASP A 87 -4.75 4.33 15.94
C ASP A 87 -5.41 5.48 15.17
N CYS A 88 -6.71 5.35 14.92
CA CYS A 88 -7.47 6.39 14.23
C CYS A 88 -7.54 7.71 15.02
N LEU A 89 -7.40 7.67 16.35
CA LEU A 89 -7.54 8.84 17.22
C LEU A 89 -6.26 9.67 17.40
N ASN A 90 -5.08 9.15 17.02
CA ASN A 90 -3.84 9.91 17.06
C ASN A 90 -3.98 11.27 16.33
N GLY A 91 -3.75 12.36 17.07
CA GLY A 91 -3.92 13.76 16.64
C GLY A 91 -5.37 14.25 16.52
N VAL A 92 -6.34 13.36 16.34
CA VAL A 92 -7.74 13.70 16.02
C VAL A 92 -8.50 14.18 17.26
N ASN A 93 -9.00 15.41 17.23
CA ASN A 93 -9.70 16.03 18.35
C ASN A 93 -10.85 16.96 17.92
N VAL A 94 -11.54 17.56 18.90
CA VAL A 94 -12.69 18.46 18.64
C VAL A 94 -12.28 19.73 17.89
N GLY A 95 -11.02 20.16 18.00
CA GLY A 95 -10.46 21.26 17.24
C GLY A 95 -10.48 21.00 15.73
N ASP A 96 -10.25 19.77 15.28
CA ASP A 96 -10.33 19.38 13.86
C ASP A 96 -11.74 19.57 13.31
N ILE A 97 -12.74 19.11 14.07
CA ILE A 97 -14.16 19.31 13.76
C ILE A 97 -14.47 20.80 13.57
N ILE A 98 -14.01 21.66 14.48
CA ILE A 98 -14.26 23.11 14.41
C ILE A 98 -13.61 23.70 13.15
N ARG A 99 -12.39 23.28 12.80
CA ARG A 99 -11.68 23.77 11.60
C ARG A 99 -12.36 23.33 10.31
N MET A 100 -12.76 22.07 10.21
CA MET A 100 -13.54 21.56 9.07
C MET A 100 -14.87 22.30 8.95
N GLN A 101 -15.59 22.50 10.06
CA GLN A 101 -16.84 23.25 10.06
C GLN A 101 -16.63 24.68 9.54
N ASN A 102 -15.61 25.38 10.04
CA ASN A 102 -15.29 26.74 9.61
C ASN A 102 -14.93 26.81 8.11
N HIS A 103 -14.25 25.79 7.58
CA HIS A 103 -13.95 25.71 6.16
C HIS A 103 -15.22 25.52 5.32
N ILE A 104 -16.07 24.56 5.70
CA ILE A 104 -17.32 24.25 4.99
C ILE A 104 -18.26 25.46 4.94
N ILE A 105 -18.35 26.25 6.01
CA ILE A 105 -19.20 27.46 6.06
C ILE A 105 -18.50 28.72 5.54
N GLY A 106 -17.24 28.62 5.09
CA GLY A 106 -16.49 29.75 4.52
C GLY A 106 -15.94 30.76 5.53
N LYS A 107 -15.91 30.44 6.83
CA LYS A 107 -15.40 31.32 7.89
C LYS A 107 -13.87 31.34 7.95
N THR A 108 -13.24 30.18 7.88
CA THR A 108 -11.77 30.05 7.88
C THR A 108 -11.40 28.86 7.02
N GLN A 109 -10.62 29.10 5.97
CA GLN A 109 -10.27 28.08 4.98
C GLN A 109 -9.16 27.17 5.51
N LEU A 110 -9.24 25.87 5.20
CA LEU A 110 -8.09 24.97 5.20
C LEU A 110 -7.27 25.28 3.94
N ASP A 111 -6.14 25.93 4.12
CA ASP A 111 -5.30 26.54 3.08
C ASP A 111 -4.19 25.64 2.54
N GLU A 112 -4.09 24.42 3.07
CA GLU A 112 -3.12 23.42 2.64
C GLU A 112 -3.83 22.16 2.12
N PRO A 113 -3.39 21.59 0.97
CA PRO A 113 -4.03 20.41 0.38
C PRO A 113 -4.02 19.19 1.31
N ASN A 114 -3.00 19.05 2.16
CA ASN A 114 -2.90 17.93 3.09
C ASN A 114 -3.95 18.00 4.21
N LYS A 115 -4.35 19.22 4.62
CA LYS A 115 -5.47 19.42 5.57
C LYS A 115 -6.81 19.03 4.93
N LEU A 116 -6.98 19.30 3.64
CA LEU A 116 -8.16 18.90 2.88
C LEU A 116 -8.24 17.38 2.74
N LEU A 117 -7.12 16.73 2.39
CA LEU A 117 -7.01 15.27 2.34
C LEU A 117 -7.25 14.61 3.69
N ALA A 118 -6.70 15.18 4.77
CA ALA A 118 -6.93 14.68 6.12
C ALA A 118 -8.41 14.73 6.50
N GLY A 119 -9.13 15.77 6.04
CA GLY A 119 -10.55 15.95 6.31
C GLY A 119 -11.49 15.01 5.55
N ASP A 120 -11.08 14.46 4.40
CA ASP A 120 -11.87 13.51 3.60
C ASP A 120 -11.73 12.08 4.17
N VAL A 121 -12.34 11.85 5.34
CA VAL A 121 -12.22 10.59 6.07
C VAL A 121 -13.08 9.47 5.48
N ASN A 122 -14.10 9.83 4.69
CA ASN A 122 -14.94 8.86 3.98
C ASN A 122 -14.40 8.53 2.58
N HIS A 123 -13.46 9.33 2.06
CA HIS A 123 -12.82 9.20 0.76
C HIS A 123 -13.80 9.28 -0.41
N ASP A 124 -14.73 10.22 -0.33
CA ASP A 124 -15.65 10.54 -1.41
C ASP A 124 -15.17 11.71 -2.29
N LEU A 125 -13.91 12.12 -2.08
CA LEU A 125 -13.20 13.18 -2.80
C LEU A 125 -13.75 14.58 -2.52
N LYS A 126 -14.45 14.74 -1.39
CA LYS A 126 -15.02 16.01 -0.92
C LYS A 126 -14.80 16.16 0.57
N LEU A 127 -14.79 17.42 1.01
CA LEU A 127 -14.80 17.76 2.43
C LEU A 127 -16.19 18.25 2.81
N SER A 128 -16.89 17.48 3.65
CA SER A 128 -18.31 17.67 3.90
C SER A 128 -18.70 17.50 5.37
N ILE A 129 -19.98 17.74 5.67
CA ILE A 129 -20.55 17.50 7.01
C ILE A 129 -20.51 16.01 7.36
N LEU A 130 -20.53 15.11 6.36
CA LEU A 130 -20.48 13.68 6.61
C LEU A 130 -19.14 13.29 7.25
N ASP A 131 -18.04 13.90 6.83
CA ASP A 131 -16.72 13.68 7.41
C ASP A 131 -16.66 14.10 8.88
N ILE A 132 -17.26 15.25 9.21
CA ILE A 132 -17.40 15.72 10.60
C ILE A 132 -18.18 14.72 11.45
N ILE A 133 -19.27 14.16 10.92
CA ILE A 133 -20.07 13.16 11.64
C ILE A 133 -19.24 11.90 11.92
N MET A 134 -18.41 11.48 10.97
CA MET A 134 -17.53 10.31 11.12
C MET A 134 -16.43 10.53 12.16
N ILE A 135 -15.75 11.68 12.13
CA ILE A 135 -14.75 12.05 13.14
C ILE A 135 -15.39 12.15 14.53
N ARG A 136 -16.58 12.74 14.63
CA ARG A 136 -17.31 12.79 15.90
C ARG A 136 -17.67 11.40 16.42
N SER A 137 -18.07 10.48 15.54
CA SER A 137 -18.35 9.09 15.89
C SER A 137 -17.10 8.41 16.47
N LEU A 138 -15.94 8.65 15.85
CA LEU A 138 -14.64 8.16 16.31
C LEU A 138 -14.25 8.72 17.68
N ILE A 139 -14.32 10.04 17.89
CA ILE A 139 -14.01 10.68 19.18
C ILE A 139 -14.91 10.17 20.31
N LEU A 140 -16.17 9.84 19.99
CA LEU A 140 -17.13 9.30 20.96
C LEU A 140 -16.98 7.79 21.19
N GLY A 141 -16.01 7.12 20.57
CA GLY A 141 -15.80 5.68 20.70
C GLY A 141 -16.95 4.83 20.14
N LYS A 142 -17.72 5.38 19.20
CA LYS A 142 -18.80 4.64 18.52
C LYS A 142 -18.27 3.80 17.36
N ASN A 143 -17.19 4.26 16.75
CA ASN A 143 -16.43 3.57 15.73
C ASN A 143 -14.95 3.70 16.09
N ASP A 144 -14.15 2.66 15.85
CA ASP A 144 -12.70 2.71 16.09
C ASP A 144 -11.91 2.94 14.79
N ILE A 145 -12.61 3.00 13.66
CA ILE A 145 -12.01 3.06 12.32
C ILE A 145 -12.86 3.80 11.29
N PHE A 146 -12.19 4.44 10.32
CA PHE A 146 -12.85 5.06 9.17
C PHE A 146 -13.11 4.06 8.02
N VAL A 147 -13.67 4.57 6.91
CA VAL A 147 -14.03 3.76 5.74
C VAL A 147 -12.82 3.06 5.15
N ASN A 148 -13.03 1.82 4.69
CA ASN A 148 -12.02 0.95 4.07
C ASN A 148 -10.85 0.57 4.99
N ASN A 149 -11.09 0.56 6.30
CA ASN A 149 -10.11 0.15 7.30
C ASN A 149 -8.83 1.01 7.24
N ARG A 150 -9.02 2.34 7.11
CA ARG A 150 -7.94 3.33 7.01
C ARG A 150 -7.93 4.28 8.20
N SER A 151 -6.74 4.60 8.70
CA SER A 151 -6.49 5.70 9.61
C SER A 151 -5.50 6.72 9.03
N TRP A 152 -4.79 6.33 7.98
CA TRP A 152 -3.87 7.14 7.18
C TRP A 152 -4.25 7.07 5.70
N SER A 153 -4.06 8.19 5.01
CA SER A 153 -4.10 8.29 3.56
C SER A 153 -2.67 8.30 3.03
N PHE A 154 -2.33 7.34 2.18
CA PHE A 154 -1.04 7.28 1.50
C PHE A 154 -1.23 7.75 0.07
N VAL A 155 -0.46 8.77 -0.32
CA VAL A 155 -0.55 9.39 -1.64
C VAL A 155 0.80 9.39 -2.33
N ASP A 156 0.78 9.41 -3.65
CA ASP A 156 1.97 9.60 -4.49
C ASP A 156 2.64 10.94 -4.15
N ALA A 157 3.88 10.89 -3.65
CA ALA A 157 4.61 12.07 -3.22
C ALA A 157 5.07 12.95 -4.40
N ASP A 158 5.17 12.39 -5.61
CA ASP A 158 5.56 13.11 -6.82
C ASP A 158 4.38 13.84 -7.48
N PHE A 159 3.14 13.60 -7.00
CA PHE A 159 1.97 14.30 -7.51
C PHE A 159 1.98 15.78 -7.06
N PRO A 160 1.89 16.76 -7.99
CA PRO A 160 1.95 18.19 -7.67
C PRO A 160 0.62 18.69 -7.08
N ILE A 161 0.40 18.35 -5.82
CA ILE A 161 -0.83 18.65 -5.09
C ILE A 161 -0.92 20.12 -4.66
N ASN A 162 -2.12 20.70 -4.77
CA ASN A 162 -2.51 22.02 -4.30
C ASN A 162 -4.02 22.01 -3.93
N THR A 163 -4.52 23.12 -3.41
CA THR A 163 -5.92 23.23 -2.93
C THR A 163 -6.98 23.11 -4.02
N LEU A 164 -6.62 23.19 -5.31
CA LEU A 164 -7.55 23.03 -6.44
C LEU A 164 -7.60 21.59 -6.98
N ASN A 165 -6.57 20.77 -6.73
CA ASN A 165 -6.46 19.41 -7.26
C ASN A 165 -6.21 18.34 -6.18
N TRP A 166 -6.39 18.67 -4.90
CA TRP A 166 -6.09 17.76 -3.79
C TRP A 166 -6.81 16.42 -3.91
N ASN A 167 -8.03 16.43 -4.43
CA ASN A 167 -8.87 15.24 -4.61
C ASN A 167 -8.58 14.45 -5.89
N GLN A 168 -7.58 14.86 -6.68
CA GLN A 168 -7.10 14.16 -7.87
C GLN A 168 -5.81 13.38 -7.61
N VAL A 169 -5.26 13.50 -6.41
CA VAL A 169 -4.02 12.81 -6.04
C VAL A 169 -4.20 11.29 -6.14
N ASN A 170 -3.17 10.60 -6.62
CA ASN A 170 -3.19 9.15 -6.65
C ASN A 170 -2.91 8.59 -5.26
N HIS A 171 -3.75 7.64 -4.82
CA HIS A 171 -3.53 6.84 -3.61
C HIS A 171 -2.79 5.52 -3.89
N PHE A 172 -2.09 5.49 -5.03
CA PHE A 172 -1.32 4.36 -5.53
C PHE A 172 -0.22 4.87 -6.46
N ILE A 173 0.79 4.04 -6.72
CA ILE A 173 1.83 4.32 -7.70
C ILE A 173 1.89 3.16 -8.69
N GLN A 174 1.87 3.46 -10.00
CA GLN A 174 2.12 2.47 -11.05
C GLN A 174 3.62 2.42 -11.35
N VAL A 175 4.18 1.23 -11.39
CA VAL A 175 5.61 1.00 -11.56
C VAL A 175 5.83 0.07 -12.74
N ASN A 176 6.62 0.53 -13.71
CA ASN A 176 7.26 -0.35 -14.68
C ASN A 176 8.54 -0.90 -14.06
N THR A 177 8.58 -2.21 -13.82
CA THR A 177 9.66 -2.85 -13.07
C THR A 177 10.95 -3.03 -13.89
N SER A 178 10.90 -2.78 -15.21
CA SER A 178 12.10 -2.74 -16.06
C SER A 178 12.91 -1.43 -15.94
N ASP A 179 12.31 -0.38 -15.36
CA ASP A 179 12.95 0.91 -15.06
C ASP A 179 12.49 1.39 -13.67
N PRO A 180 12.86 0.67 -12.59
CA PRO A 180 12.28 0.92 -11.29
C PRO A 180 12.88 2.21 -10.71
N LYS A 181 12.10 3.29 -10.76
CA LYS A 181 12.31 4.45 -9.90
C LYS A 181 11.97 4.07 -8.46
N VAL A 182 12.65 4.70 -7.50
CA VAL A 182 12.23 4.63 -6.10
C VAL A 182 10.86 5.29 -6.01
N ILE A 183 9.87 4.56 -5.50
CA ILE A 183 8.52 5.10 -5.32
C ILE A 183 8.41 5.77 -3.96
N GLU A 184 7.83 6.97 -3.93
CA GLU A 184 7.74 7.78 -2.72
C GLU A 184 6.28 7.98 -2.34
N PHE A 185 5.91 7.55 -1.14
CA PHE A 185 4.59 7.80 -0.57
C PHE A 185 4.67 8.86 0.53
N LYS A 186 3.63 9.69 0.58
CA LYS A 186 3.36 10.61 1.67
C LYS A 186 2.17 10.12 2.48
N ALA A 187 2.36 9.94 3.78
CA ALA A 187 1.32 9.53 4.72
C ALA A 187 0.69 10.77 5.37
N ILE A 188 -0.65 10.82 5.34
CA ILE A 188 -1.47 11.91 5.87
C ILE A 188 -2.45 11.31 6.87
N LYS A 189 -2.46 11.79 8.11
CA LYS A 189 -3.36 11.28 9.14
C LYS A 189 -4.80 11.69 8.81
N LEU A 190 -5.70 10.72 8.67
CA LEU A 190 -7.12 11.02 8.46
C LEU A 190 -7.73 11.54 9.77
N GLY A 191 -8.56 12.58 9.65
CA GLY A 191 -9.26 13.24 10.74
C GLY A 191 -8.48 14.36 11.43
N ASP A 192 -7.17 14.43 11.28
CA ASP A 192 -6.29 15.45 11.86
C ASP A 192 -6.02 16.56 10.84
N VAL A 193 -6.82 17.63 10.87
CA VAL A 193 -6.76 18.71 9.87
C VAL A 193 -5.89 19.89 10.33
N ASP A 194 -5.36 19.84 11.56
CA ASP A 194 -4.30 20.74 12.02
C ASP A 194 -2.90 20.13 11.98
N LEU A 195 -2.80 18.85 11.59
CA LEU A 195 -1.59 18.12 11.21
C LEU A 195 -0.61 17.99 12.38
N ASN A 196 -1.16 17.68 13.55
CA ASN A 196 -0.41 17.57 14.81
C ASN A 196 -0.14 16.13 15.26
N ALA A 197 -0.61 15.12 14.51
CA ALA A 197 -0.38 13.72 14.83
C ALA A 197 1.12 13.39 14.96
N HIS A 198 1.41 12.30 15.64
CA HIS A 198 2.78 11.83 15.85
C HIS A 198 2.99 10.47 15.19
N ALA A 199 4.24 10.09 14.95
CA ALA A 199 4.55 8.68 14.67
C ALA A 199 4.43 7.93 15.99
N ASP A 200 3.65 6.86 16.01
CA ASP A 200 3.57 5.95 17.15
C ASP A 200 4.61 4.81 17.07
#